data_AF-A0A7C7Q392-F1
#
_entry.id   AF-A0A7C7Q392-F1
#
_cell.length_a   1.000
_cell.length_b   1.000
_cell.length_c   1.000
_cell.angle_alpha   90.00
_cell.angle_beta   90.00
_cell.angle_gamma   90.00
#
_symmetry.space_group_name_H-M   'P 1'
#
loop_
_entity.id
_entity.type
_entity.pdbx_description
1 polymer ?
#
loop_
_entity_poly.entity_id
_entity_poly.type
_entity_poly.pdbx_seq_one_letter_code
_entity_poly.pdbx_strand_id
1 'polypeptide(L)'
;MLSKVLTKVFGSKYERDIKRLRPIVAQINELYEQFHSLSDEQMREKTRSFMARIEEERGQIRWEMEGEDPEEVEKAVKRRQEETLDEILPEAYALVKEACRRLVGQKWEVRGREMSWDMIPYDVQIMGAIVLHEGKIAEMATGEGKTLAATMPLYLNALVGRGAHLVTVNDYLAARDREWMGPIYEFLGLTVDHLQNEWDTQRRRQAYQAHITYGTNNEFGFDYLRDNYNTYSPEDLVQRELYYAIVDEV
;
A
#
# COMPACT_ATOMS: atom_id res chain seq x y z
N MET A 1 -26.60 -15.24 25.91
CA MET A 1 -27.77 -14.33 25.86
C MET A 1 -27.39 -12.86 25.92
N LEU A 2 -26.41 -12.44 26.75
CA LEU A 2 -25.90 -11.06 26.74
C LEU A 2 -25.39 -10.57 25.37
N SER A 3 -24.69 -11.42 24.60
CA SER A 3 -24.17 -11.04 23.27
C SER A 3 -25.27 -10.68 22.27
N LYS A 4 -26.42 -11.38 22.30
CA LYS A 4 -27.59 -11.12 21.43
C LYS A 4 -28.33 -9.83 21.80
N VAL A 5 -28.31 -9.44 23.07
CA VAL A 5 -28.90 -8.17 23.55
C VAL A 5 -27.99 -7.00 23.19
N LEU A 6 -26.67 -7.15 23.38
CA LEU A 6 -25.68 -6.13 22.99
C LEU A 6 -25.65 -5.88 21.47
N THR A 7 -25.70 -6.93 20.64
CA THR A 7 -25.79 -6.77 19.17
C THR A 7 -27.10 -6.12 18.71
N LYS A 8 -28.21 -6.34 19.42
CA LYS A 8 -29.50 -5.73 19.08
C LYS A 8 -29.55 -4.23 19.42
N VAL A 9 -28.71 -3.77 20.37
CA VAL A 9 -28.64 -2.37 20.82
C VAL A 9 -27.52 -1.59 20.11
N PHE A 10 -26.38 -2.21 19.83
CA PHE A 10 -25.19 -1.56 19.25
C PHE A 10 -24.86 -1.98 17.81
N GLY A 11 -25.64 -2.89 17.23
CA GLY A 11 -25.35 -3.51 15.94
C GLY A 11 -24.23 -4.56 16.01
N SER A 12 -24.04 -5.28 14.90
CA SER A 12 -22.89 -6.17 14.74
C SER A 12 -21.57 -5.39 14.61
N LYS A 13 -20.42 -6.05 14.80
CA LYS A 13 -19.11 -5.44 14.51
C LYS A 13 -19.06 -4.93 13.07
N TYR A 14 -19.53 -5.76 12.13
CA TYR A 14 -19.64 -5.44 10.72
C TYR A 14 -20.48 -4.16 10.47
N GLU A 15 -21.66 -4.04 11.07
CA GLU A 15 -22.52 -2.84 10.91
C GLU A 15 -21.84 -1.57 11.42
N ARG A 16 -21.10 -1.67 12.53
CA ARG A 16 -20.35 -0.53 13.09
C ARG A 16 -19.17 -0.14 12.19
N ASP A 17 -18.43 -1.11 11.66
CA ASP A 17 -17.34 -0.87 10.73
C ASP A 17 -17.86 -0.23 9.44
N ILE A 18 -18.94 -0.75 8.85
CA ILE A 18 -19.58 -0.14 7.67
C ILE A 18 -20.03 1.31 7.96
N LYS A 19 -20.67 1.56 9.11
CA LYS A 19 -21.11 2.91 9.49
C LYS A 19 -19.93 3.89 9.63
N ARG A 20 -18.78 3.41 10.10
CA ARG A 20 -17.54 4.18 10.24
C ARG A 20 -16.85 4.44 8.90
N LEU A 21 -16.81 3.44 8.01
CA LEU A 21 -16.09 3.52 6.73
C LEU A 21 -16.87 4.31 5.66
N ARG A 22 -18.21 4.23 5.66
CA ARG A 22 -19.07 4.94 4.70
C ARG A 22 -18.76 6.44 4.51
N PRO A 23 -18.60 7.27 5.55
CA PRO A 23 -18.27 8.68 5.35
C PRO A 23 -16.90 8.87 4.68
N ILE A 24 -15.91 8.03 5.00
CA ILE A 24 -14.58 8.09 4.38
C ILE A 24 -14.67 7.72 2.89
N VAL A 25 -15.42 6.67 2.55
CA VAL A 25 -15.66 6.27 1.15
C VAL A 25 -16.40 7.36 0.38
N ALA A 26 -17.38 8.02 1.00
CA ALA A 26 -18.08 9.15 0.38
C ALA A 26 -17.12 10.31 0.08
N GLN A 27 -16.24 10.65 1.02
CA GLN A 27 -15.21 11.68 0.82
C GLN A 27 -14.23 11.30 -0.31
N ILE A 28 -13.78 10.04 -0.37
CA ILE A 28 -12.94 9.52 -1.46
C ILE A 28 -13.64 9.70 -2.80
N ASN A 29 -14.92 9.33 -2.89
CA ASN A 29 -15.70 9.43 -4.12
C ASN A 29 -15.94 10.89 -4.55
N GLU A 30 -16.14 11.80 -3.60
CA GLU A 30 -16.24 13.23 -3.88
C GLU A 30 -14.94 13.80 -4.45
N LEU A 31 -13.79 13.46 -3.85
CA LEU A 31 -12.48 13.86 -4.34
C LEU A 31 -12.17 13.25 -5.72
N TYR A 32 -12.55 11.99 -5.93
CA TYR A 32 -12.41 11.30 -7.22
C TYR A 32 -13.12 12.08 -8.35
N GLU A 33 -14.35 12.55 -8.13
CA GLU A 33 -15.06 13.36 -9.12
C GLU A 33 -14.35 14.69 -9.40
N GLN A 34 -13.78 15.33 -8.38
CA GLN A 34 -12.98 16.56 -8.55
C GLN A 34 -11.70 16.30 -9.34
N PHE A 35 -11.14 15.09 -9.29
CA PHE A 35 -9.87 14.75 -9.94
C PHE A 35 -9.98 14.50 -11.44
N HIS A 36 -11.21 14.38 -11.97
CA HIS A 36 -11.45 14.31 -13.41
C HIS A 36 -10.85 15.49 -14.18
N SER A 37 -10.77 16.68 -13.57
CA SER A 37 -10.20 17.88 -14.21
C SER A 37 -8.68 17.98 -14.14
N LEU A 38 -8.00 17.09 -13.40
CA LEU A 38 -6.54 17.14 -13.29
C LEU A 38 -5.88 16.60 -14.57
N SER A 39 -4.76 17.17 -14.96
CA SER A 39 -3.85 16.52 -15.92
C SER A 39 -3.07 15.38 -15.26
N ASP A 40 -2.51 14.49 -16.07
CA ASP A 40 -1.66 13.39 -15.58
C ASP A 40 -0.47 13.90 -14.77
N GLU A 41 0.11 15.04 -15.17
CA GLU A 41 1.22 15.66 -14.44
C GLU A 41 0.77 16.22 -13.09
N GLN A 42 -0.42 16.82 -13.01
CA GLN A 42 -0.99 17.27 -11.74
C GLN A 42 -1.28 16.10 -10.79
N MET A 43 -1.63 14.92 -11.31
CA MET A 43 -1.77 13.71 -10.48
C MET A 43 -0.43 13.26 -9.91
N ARG A 44 0.64 13.24 -10.72
CA ARG A 44 1.99 12.91 -10.22
C ARG A 44 2.52 13.95 -9.24
N GLU A 45 2.19 15.23 -9.44
CA GLU A 45 2.53 16.29 -8.49
C GLU A 45 1.83 16.09 -7.14
N LYS A 46 0.59 15.59 -7.13
CA LYS A 46 -0.08 15.21 -5.87
C LYS A 46 0.71 14.12 -5.14
N THR A 47 1.15 13.07 -5.83
CA THR A 47 2.04 12.05 -5.23
C THR A 47 3.27 12.69 -4.57
N ARG A 48 3.97 13.58 -5.29
CA ARG A 48 5.16 14.28 -4.77
C ARG A 48 4.83 15.14 -3.56
N SER A 49 3.70 15.85 -3.58
CA SER A 49 3.24 16.68 -2.47
C SER A 49 2.93 15.85 -1.21
N PHE A 50 2.37 14.65 -1.37
CA PHE A 50 2.12 13.75 -0.24
C PHE A 50 3.42 13.25 0.39
N MET A 51 4.39 12.82 -0.43
CA MET A 51 5.70 12.41 0.07
C MET A 51 6.41 13.55 0.81
N ALA A 52 6.39 14.75 0.24
CA ALA A 52 6.99 15.94 0.85
C ALA A 52 6.33 16.27 2.20
N ARG A 53 5.00 16.24 2.26
CA ARG A 53 4.25 16.47 3.50
C ARG A 53 4.58 15.44 4.58
N ILE A 54 4.65 14.15 4.24
CA ILE A 54 5.02 13.09 5.19
C ILE A 54 6.43 13.34 5.73
N GLU A 55 7.38 13.68 4.87
CA GLU A 55 8.76 13.93 5.28
C GLU A 55 8.89 15.19 6.15
N GLU A 56 8.18 16.26 5.80
CA GLU A 56 8.13 17.50 6.58
C GLU A 56 7.59 17.25 7.99
N GLU A 57 6.45 16.57 8.11
CA GLU A 57 5.81 16.26 9.40
C GLU A 57 6.71 15.37 10.28
N ARG A 58 7.39 14.37 9.67
CA ARG A 58 8.37 13.53 10.38
C ARG A 58 9.58 14.35 10.84
N GLY A 59 10.10 15.20 9.97
CA GLY A 59 11.25 16.07 10.24
C GLY A 59 10.95 17.08 11.34
N GLN A 60 9.74 17.64 11.35
CA GLN A 60 9.29 18.57 12.37
C GLN A 60 9.29 17.93 13.76
N ILE A 61 8.74 16.72 13.91
CA ILE A 61 8.77 16.01 15.21
C ILE A 61 10.20 15.74 15.67
N ARG A 62 11.10 15.33 14.76
CA ARG A 62 12.51 15.11 15.11
C ARG A 62 13.19 16.40 15.59
N TRP A 63 12.84 17.54 14.99
CA TRP A 63 13.37 18.84 15.38
C TRP A 63 12.80 19.33 16.72
N GLU A 64 11.48 19.21 16.92
CA GLU A 64 10.82 19.63 18.17
C GLU A 64 11.29 18.82 19.39
N MET A 65 11.69 17.56 19.17
CA MET A 65 12.19 16.66 20.21
C MET A 65 13.72 16.54 20.22
N GLU A 66 14.45 17.53 19.70
CA GLU A 66 15.91 17.53 19.72
C GLU A 66 16.45 17.46 21.16
N GLY A 67 17.32 16.48 21.43
CA GLY A 67 17.89 16.26 22.77
C GLY A 67 17.09 15.30 23.66
N GLU A 68 15.92 14.84 23.22
CA GLU A 68 15.15 13.79 23.88
C GLU A 68 15.72 12.39 23.60
N ASP A 69 15.20 11.38 24.31
CA ASP A 69 15.58 9.98 24.11
C ASP A 69 15.23 9.50 22.68
N PRO A 70 16.19 8.88 21.95
CA PRO A 70 15.96 8.47 20.56
C PRO A 70 14.79 7.50 20.36
N GLU A 71 14.47 6.64 21.34
CA GLU A 71 13.36 5.70 21.23
C GLU A 71 12.02 6.42 21.32
N GLU A 72 11.91 7.40 22.22
CA GLU A 72 10.71 8.24 22.36
C GLU A 72 10.51 9.15 21.14
N VAL A 73 11.59 9.69 20.55
CA VAL A 73 11.54 10.43 19.29
C VAL A 73 10.98 9.54 18.17
N GLU A 74 11.50 8.33 18.00
CA GLU A 74 11.04 7.45 16.91
C GLU A 74 9.57 7.02 17.09
N LYS A 75 9.12 6.79 18.34
CA LYS A 75 7.70 6.55 18.65
C LYS A 75 6.82 7.73 18.26
N ALA A 76 7.25 8.96 18.57
CA ALA A 76 6.52 10.17 18.22
C ALA A 76 6.46 10.38 16.71
N VAL A 77 7.59 10.21 16.01
CA VAL A 77 7.68 10.29 14.55
C VAL A 77 6.75 9.27 13.90
N LYS A 78 6.75 8.02 14.37
CA LYS A 78 5.87 6.97 13.86
C LYS A 78 4.40 7.34 14.05
N ARG A 79 4.02 7.84 15.24
CA ARG A 79 2.63 8.27 15.50
C ARG A 79 2.20 9.40 14.57
N ARG A 80 3.02 10.44 14.42
CA ARG A 80 2.70 11.56 13.53
C ARG A 80 2.63 11.12 12.07
N GLN A 81 3.51 10.21 11.66
CA GLN A 81 3.45 9.61 10.33
C GLN A 81 2.13 8.88 10.10
N GLU A 82 1.68 8.04 11.04
CA GLU A 82 0.39 7.33 10.96
C GLU A 82 -0.79 8.33 10.87
N GLU A 83 -0.82 9.36 11.71
CA GLU A 83 -1.82 10.44 11.63
C GLU A 83 -1.82 11.15 10.28
N THR A 84 -0.63 11.46 9.74
CA THR A 84 -0.48 12.10 8.44
C THR A 84 -0.99 11.20 7.32
N LEU A 85 -0.73 9.89 7.38
CA LEU A 85 -1.25 8.92 6.41
C LEU A 85 -2.78 8.87 6.44
N ASP A 86 -3.39 8.85 7.64
CA ASP A 86 -4.84 8.89 7.81
C ASP A 86 -5.46 10.18 7.24
N GLU A 87 -4.78 11.32 7.43
CA GLU A 87 -5.21 12.62 6.91
C GLU A 87 -5.17 12.68 5.37
N ILE A 88 -4.14 12.12 4.72
CA ILE A 88 -4.02 12.10 3.25
C ILE A 88 -4.81 10.96 2.60
N LEU A 89 -5.21 9.93 3.36
CA LEU A 89 -5.82 8.71 2.83
C LEU A 89 -6.98 8.99 1.86
N PRO A 90 -7.97 9.85 2.17
CA PRO A 90 -9.09 10.06 1.27
C PRO A 90 -8.64 10.57 -0.11
N GLU A 91 -7.65 11.46 -0.11
CA GLU A 91 -7.10 12.07 -1.31
C GLU A 91 -6.22 11.09 -2.10
N ALA A 92 -5.36 10.34 -1.39
CA ALA A 92 -4.51 9.31 -1.97
C ALA A 92 -5.33 8.20 -2.64
N TYR A 93 -6.42 7.75 -2.01
CA TYR A 93 -7.26 6.68 -2.55
C TYR A 93 -8.10 7.17 -3.73
N ALA A 94 -8.57 8.42 -3.70
CA ALA A 94 -9.22 9.06 -4.84
C ALA A 94 -8.26 9.14 -6.05
N LEU A 95 -6.98 9.41 -5.82
CA LEU A 95 -5.95 9.47 -6.85
C LEU A 95 -5.71 8.09 -7.50
N VAL A 96 -5.63 7.02 -6.70
CA VAL A 96 -5.53 5.64 -7.19
C VAL A 96 -6.76 5.26 -8.00
N LYS A 97 -7.97 5.60 -7.52
CA LYS A 97 -9.23 5.34 -8.24
C LYS A 97 -9.28 6.08 -9.57
N GLU A 98 -8.83 7.34 -9.61
CA GLU A 98 -8.74 8.13 -10.84
C GLU A 98 -7.70 7.56 -11.82
N ALA A 99 -6.55 7.08 -11.33
CA ALA A 99 -5.57 6.40 -12.16
C ALA A 99 -6.17 5.14 -12.80
N CYS A 100 -6.89 4.34 -12.03
CA CYS A 100 -7.61 3.17 -12.55
C CYS A 100 -8.58 3.56 -13.67
N ARG A 101 -9.36 4.64 -13.49
CA ARG A 101 -10.29 5.14 -14.53
C ARG A 101 -9.57 5.58 -15.80
N ARG A 102 -8.45 6.30 -15.69
CA ARG A 102 -7.67 6.76 -16.86
C ARG A 102 -7.03 5.62 -17.64
N LEU A 103 -6.68 4.55 -16.95
CA LEU A 103 -6.11 3.36 -17.58
C LEU A 103 -7.17 2.49 -18.26
N VAL A 104 -8.47 2.75 -18.10
CA VAL A 104 -9.53 1.97 -18.78
C VAL A 104 -9.33 2.01 -20.30
N GLY A 105 -9.37 0.83 -20.91
CA GLY A 105 -9.15 0.62 -22.34
C GLY A 105 -7.68 0.46 -22.74
N GLN A 106 -6.73 0.72 -21.83
CA GLN A 106 -5.32 0.43 -22.06
C GLN A 106 -5.06 -1.08 -22.00
N LYS A 107 -3.94 -1.50 -22.59
CA LYS A 107 -3.52 -2.89 -22.60
C LYS A 107 -2.02 -3.02 -22.37
N TRP A 108 -1.62 -4.08 -21.68
CA TRP A 108 -0.22 -4.43 -21.48
C TRP A 108 -0.05 -5.94 -21.31
N GLU A 109 1.19 -6.38 -21.47
CA GLU A 109 1.55 -7.77 -21.28
C GLU A 109 1.61 -8.12 -19.79
N VAL A 110 0.93 -9.19 -19.41
CA VAL A 110 0.98 -9.81 -18.08
C VAL A 110 1.24 -11.29 -18.28
N ARG A 111 2.42 -11.75 -17.86
CA ARG A 111 2.92 -13.12 -17.98
C ARG A 111 2.83 -13.65 -19.41
N GLY A 112 3.22 -12.83 -20.38
CA GLY A 112 3.19 -13.18 -21.81
C GLY A 112 1.80 -13.13 -22.45
N ARG A 113 0.79 -12.56 -21.77
CA ARG A 113 -0.57 -12.39 -22.30
C ARG A 113 -0.95 -10.93 -22.30
N GLU A 114 -1.47 -10.43 -23.41
CA GLU A 114 -2.07 -9.10 -23.44
C GLU A 114 -3.34 -9.09 -22.57
N MET A 115 -3.34 -8.23 -21.55
CA MET A 115 -4.49 -7.97 -20.69
C MET A 115 -5.02 -6.56 -20.97
N SER A 116 -6.35 -6.43 -21.01
CA SER A 116 -7.01 -5.13 -21.10
C SER A 116 -7.42 -4.67 -19.70
N TRP A 117 -7.18 -3.40 -19.41
CA TRP A 117 -7.62 -2.79 -18.16
C TRP A 117 -9.05 -2.25 -18.31
N ASP A 118 -9.96 -2.74 -17.48
CA ASP A 118 -11.38 -2.34 -17.47
C ASP A 118 -11.91 -2.29 -16.04
N MET A 119 -11.08 -1.87 -15.10
CA MET A 119 -11.40 -1.92 -13.67
C MET A 119 -11.33 -0.54 -13.04
N ILE A 120 -12.41 -0.17 -12.33
CA ILE A 120 -12.47 0.97 -11.44
C ILE A 120 -12.93 0.46 -10.06
N PRO A 121 -12.19 0.76 -8.97
CA PRO A 121 -12.54 0.26 -7.65
C PRO A 121 -13.96 0.62 -7.18
N TYR A 122 -14.72 -0.40 -6.77
CA TYR A 122 -16.01 -0.26 -6.10
C TYR A 122 -15.86 0.16 -4.64
N ASP A 123 -16.93 0.71 -4.07
CA ASP A 123 -16.96 1.16 -2.67
C ASP A 123 -16.56 0.05 -1.68
N VAL A 124 -16.97 -1.19 -1.94
CA VAL A 124 -16.60 -2.34 -1.07
C VAL A 124 -15.10 -2.65 -1.12
N GLN A 125 -14.45 -2.43 -2.26
CA GLN A 125 -13.00 -2.57 -2.41
C GLN A 125 -12.26 -1.44 -1.70
N ILE A 126 -12.79 -0.21 -1.76
CA ILE A 126 -12.27 0.94 -1.01
C ILE A 126 -12.40 0.69 0.50
N MET A 127 -13.53 0.12 0.97
CA MET A 127 -13.68 -0.26 2.38
C MET A 127 -12.65 -1.31 2.80
N GLY A 128 -12.45 -2.35 1.99
CA GLY A 128 -11.43 -3.37 2.22
C GLY A 128 -10.02 -2.77 2.27
N ALA A 129 -9.71 -1.85 1.35
CA ALA A 129 -8.45 -1.12 1.32
C ALA A 129 -8.18 -0.34 2.62
N ILE A 130 -9.18 0.39 3.14
CA ILE A 130 -9.05 1.12 4.41
C ILE A 130 -8.76 0.14 5.56
N VAL A 131 -9.47 -1.00 5.61
CA VAL A 131 -9.25 -2.03 6.64
C VAL A 131 -7.82 -2.59 6.58
N LEU A 132 -7.27 -2.80 5.39
CA LEU A 132 -5.88 -3.25 5.21
C LEU A 132 -4.88 -2.19 5.68
N HIS A 133 -5.13 -0.91 5.42
CA HIS A 133 -4.28 0.17 5.95
C HIS A 133 -4.27 0.21 7.48
N GLU A 134 -5.42 -0.01 8.11
CA GLU A 134 -5.56 -0.10 9.58
C GLU A 134 -4.85 -1.31 10.21
N GLY A 135 -4.12 -2.12 9.43
CA GLY A 135 -3.41 -3.30 9.90
C GLY A 135 -4.35 -4.46 10.27
N LYS A 136 -5.54 -4.51 9.66
CA LYS A 136 -6.55 -5.54 9.93
C LYS A 136 -6.76 -6.46 8.72
N ILE A 137 -7.41 -7.59 8.97
CA ILE A 137 -7.81 -8.53 7.92
C ILE A 137 -9.09 -8.02 7.25
N ALA A 138 -9.04 -7.83 5.94
CA ALA A 138 -10.20 -7.55 5.10
C ALA A 138 -10.71 -8.85 4.47
N GLU A 139 -11.76 -9.44 5.03
CA GLU A 139 -12.42 -10.60 4.43
C GLU A 139 -13.29 -10.16 3.25
N MET A 140 -12.91 -10.58 2.05
CA MET A 140 -13.63 -10.33 0.81
C MET A 140 -13.86 -11.67 0.09
N ALA A 141 -15.05 -11.87 -0.45
CA ALA A 141 -15.36 -13.09 -1.19
C ALA A 141 -14.49 -13.21 -2.45
N THR A 142 -14.25 -14.44 -2.91
CA THR A 142 -13.54 -14.69 -4.17
C THR A 142 -14.25 -14.00 -5.31
N GLY A 143 -13.52 -13.23 -6.11
CA GLY A 143 -14.08 -12.45 -7.22
C GLY A 143 -14.40 -10.99 -6.88
N GLU A 144 -14.38 -10.59 -5.61
CA GLU A 144 -14.59 -9.19 -5.18
C GLU A 144 -13.40 -8.26 -5.50
N GLY A 145 -12.35 -8.78 -6.12
CA GLY A 145 -11.18 -8.01 -6.55
C GLY A 145 -10.23 -7.60 -5.41
N LYS A 146 -9.84 -8.56 -4.56
CA LYS A 146 -8.83 -8.38 -3.49
C LYS A 146 -7.53 -7.75 -4.00
N THR A 147 -7.03 -8.22 -5.15
CA THR A 147 -5.80 -7.71 -5.76
C THR A 147 -5.90 -6.23 -6.12
N LEU A 148 -7.06 -5.79 -6.62
CA LEU A 148 -7.31 -4.37 -6.91
C LEU A 148 -7.44 -3.55 -5.63
N ALA A 149 -8.16 -4.06 -4.63
CA ALA A 149 -8.31 -3.40 -3.34
C ALA A 149 -6.96 -3.16 -2.65
N ALA A 150 -6.02 -4.10 -2.73
CA ALA A 150 -4.68 -3.98 -2.16
C ALA A 150 -3.84 -2.83 -2.76
N THR A 151 -4.18 -2.34 -3.96
CA THR A 151 -3.40 -1.27 -4.61
C THR A 151 -3.42 0.05 -3.83
N MET A 152 -4.54 0.39 -3.21
CA MET A 152 -4.71 1.63 -2.46
C MET A 152 -3.84 1.71 -1.20
N PRO A 153 -3.87 0.73 -0.27
CA PRO A 153 -2.98 0.75 0.89
C PRO A 153 -1.51 0.55 0.51
N LEU A 154 -1.19 -0.23 -0.54
CA LEU A 154 0.19 -0.31 -1.02
C LEU A 154 0.68 1.04 -1.51
N TYR A 155 -0.11 1.75 -2.32
CA TYR A 155 0.21 3.11 -2.77
C TYR A 155 0.44 4.06 -1.59
N LEU A 156 -0.54 4.16 -0.67
CA LEU A 156 -0.49 5.09 0.46
C LEU A 156 0.73 4.85 1.36
N ASN A 157 0.97 3.61 1.78
CA ASN A 157 2.08 3.29 2.69
C ASN A 157 3.43 3.39 1.96
N ALA A 158 3.48 3.18 0.65
CA ALA A 158 4.70 3.37 -0.12
C ALA A 158 5.18 4.83 -0.19
N LEU A 159 4.30 5.81 0.02
CA LEU A 159 4.63 7.25 0.05
C LEU A 159 5.62 7.63 1.16
N VAL A 160 5.75 6.79 2.19
CA VAL A 160 6.70 6.98 3.29
C VAL A 160 8.16 6.80 2.83
N GLY A 161 8.40 6.15 1.69
CA GLY A 161 9.76 5.90 1.18
C GLY A 161 10.53 4.79 1.91
N ARG A 162 9.94 4.19 2.95
CA ARG A 162 10.37 2.93 3.59
C ARG A 162 9.80 1.69 2.91
N GLY A 163 8.92 1.95 1.94
CA GLY A 163 8.18 1.08 1.04
C GLY A 163 7.40 -0.10 1.62
N ALA A 164 6.67 -0.76 0.73
CA ALA A 164 5.56 -1.63 1.08
C ALA A 164 5.66 -2.99 0.38
N HIS A 165 5.38 -4.06 1.10
CA HIS A 165 5.50 -5.42 0.58
C HIS A 165 4.13 -6.05 0.34
N LEU A 166 3.92 -6.67 -0.82
CA LEU A 166 2.80 -7.60 -1.04
C LEU A 166 3.32 -9.03 -1.05
N VAL A 167 2.85 -9.83 -0.10
CA VAL A 167 3.18 -11.24 0.02
C VAL A 167 2.09 -12.08 -0.64
N THR A 168 2.50 -12.92 -1.58
CA THR A 168 1.65 -13.86 -2.30
C THR A 168 2.08 -15.30 -2.02
N VAL A 169 1.28 -16.28 -2.46
CA VAL A 169 1.55 -17.70 -2.19
C VAL A 169 2.61 -18.32 -3.11
N ASN A 170 2.93 -17.72 -4.26
CA ASN A 170 3.99 -18.22 -5.16
C ASN A 170 4.54 -17.13 -6.10
N ASP A 171 5.74 -17.37 -6.65
CA ASP A 171 6.47 -16.44 -7.51
C ASP A 171 5.70 -16.06 -8.78
N TYR A 172 4.89 -16.97 -9.32
CA TYR A 172 4.07 -16.66 -10.50
C TYR A 172 3.03 -15.58 -10.19
N LEU A 173 2.34 -15.67 -9.04
CA LEU A 173 1.38 -14.66 -8.62
C LEU A 173 2.07 -13.34 -8.27
N ALA A 174 3.21 -13.37 -7.58
CA ALA A 174 4.00 -12.17 -7.30
C ALA A 174 4.35 -11.41 -8.60
N ALA A 175 4.88 -12.13 -9.60
CA ALA A 175 5.22 -11.55 -10.89
C ALA A 175 3.98 -11.07 -11.66
N ARG A 176 2.93 -11.90 -11.70
CA ARG A 176 1.66 -11.56 -12.38
C ARG A 176 1.05 -10.30 -11.80
N ASP A 177 0.94 -10.21 -10.48
CA ASP A 177 0.25 -9.11 -9.82
C ASP A 177 1.06 -7.83 -9.85
N ARG A 178 2.41 -7.93 -9.80
CA ARG A 178 3.28 -6.81 -10.15
C ARG A 178 2.98 -6.31 -11.56
N GLU A 179 3.01 -7.20 -12.56
CA GLU A 179 2.88 -6.80 -13.98
C GLU A 179 1.48 -6.27 -14.26
N TRP A 180 0.46 -6.81 -13.58
CA TRP A 180 -0.92 -6.41 -13.77
C TRP A 180 -1.27 -5.10 -13.07
N MET A 181 -0.91 -4.93 -11.80
CA MET A 181 -1.25 -3.72 -11.04
C MET A 181 -0.20 -2.60 -11.15
N GLY A 182 1.02 -2.96 -11.56
CA GLY A 182 2.18 -2.07 -11.63
C GLY A 182 1.94 -0.75 -12.38
N PRO A 183 1.27 -0.77 -13.55
CA PRO A 183 0.99 0.45 -14.30
C PRO A 183 0.20 1.52 -13.53
N ILE A 184 -0.60 1.14 -12.53
CA ILE A 184 -1.28 2.11 -11.66
C ILE A 184 -0.26 2.93 -10.85
N TYR A 185 0.70 2.23 -10.22
CA TYR A 185 1.73 2.87 -9.41
C TYR A 185 2.68 3.70 -10.27
N GLU A 186 3.10 3.15 -11.41
CA GLU A 186 4.01 3.80 -12.36
C GLU A 186 3.37 5.05 -12.97
N PHE A 187 2.06 5.00 -13.29
CA PHE A 187 1.30 6.17 -13.73
C PHE A 187 1.35 7.30 -12.70
N LEU A 188 1.23 6.96 -11.41
CA LEU A 188 1.31 7.88 -10.27
C LEU A 188 2.75 8.24 -9.84
N GLY A 189 3.77 7.73 -10.55
CA GLY A 189 5.17 8.07 -10.33
C GLY A 189 5.91 7.20 -9.29
N LEU A 190 5.31 6.11 -8.83
CA LEU A 190 5.97 5.14 -7.95
C LEU A 190 6.67 4.04 -8.75
N THR A 191 7.71 3.46 -8.16
CA THR A 191 8.40 2.28 -8.69
C THR A 191 7.87 1.02 -8.01
N VAL A 192 7.72 -0.05 -8.78
CA VAL A 192 7.24 -1.34 -8.31
C VAL A 192 8.14 -2.44 -8.84
N ASP A 193 8.40 -3.44 -8.02
CA ASP A 193 9.10 -4.65 -8.45
C ASP A 193 8.54 -5.90 -7.76
N HIS A 194 9.09 -7.06 -8.07
CA HIS A 194 8.77 -8.32 -7.40
C HIS A 194 10.05 -9.03 -6.95
N LEU A 195 9.96 -10.20 -6.34
CA LEU A 195 11.09 -11.10 -6.05
C LEU A 195 10.85 -12.42 -6.77
N GLN A 196 11.94 -13.07 -7.16
CA GLN A 196 11.92 -14.45 -7.65
C GLN A 196 13.11 -15.22 -7.09
N ASN A 197 12.93 -16.53 -6.95
CA ASN A 197 13.95 -17.40 -6.38
C ASN A 197 15.31 -17.30 -7.10
N GLU A 198 15.29 -17.24 -8.44
CA GLU A 198 16.49 -17.25 -9.30
C GLU A 198 17.32 -15.95 -9.24
N TRP A 199 16.83 -14.91 -8.57
CA TRP A 199 17.51 -13.62 -8.54
C TRP A 199 18.70 -13.61 -7.60
N ASP A 200 19.80 -13.05 -8.09
CA ASP A 200 21.00 -12.80 -7.31
C ASP A 200 20.83 -11.65 -6.30
N THR A 201 21.82 -11.47 -5.43
CA THR A 201 21.85 -10.44 -4.39
C THR A 201 21.65 -9.02 -4.96
N GLN A 202 22.28 -8.72 -6.09
CA GLN A 202 22.21 -7.38 -6.69
C GLN A 202 20.81 -7.07 -7.21
N ARG A 203 20.20 -8.03 -7.92
CA ARG A 203 18.84 -7.89 -8.45
C ARG A 203 17.80 -7.80 -7.34
N ARG A 204 17.96 -8.59 -6.26
CA ARG A 204 17.12 -8.50 -5.06
C ARG A 204 17.20 -7.13 -4.39
N ARG A 205 18.41 -6.61 -4.20
CA ARG A 205 18.60 -5.26 -3.65
C ARG A 205 17.85 -4.22 -4.48
N GLN A 206 17.96 -4.26 -5.80
CA GLN A 206 17.22 -3.34 -6.69
C GLN A 206 15.70 -3.45 -6.47
N ALA A 207 15.19 -4.67 -6.28
CA ALA A 207 13.77 -4.91 -6.04
C ALA A 207 13.28 -4.32 -4.72
N TYR A 208 14.06 -4.45 -3.64
CA TYR A 208 13.76 -3.84 -2.34
C TYR A 208 13.89 -2.31 -2.34
N GLN A 209 14.63 -1.71 -3.27
CA GLN A 209 14.69 -0.25 -3.46
C GLN A 209 13.44 0.30 -4.16
N ALA A 210 12.58 -0.55 -4.72
CA ALA A 210 11.29 -0.10 -5.25
C ALA A 210 10.41 0.46 -4.12
N HIS A 211 9.47 1.34 -4.45
CA HIS A 211 8.48 1.82 -3.47
C HIS A 211 7.57 0.67 -3.02
N ILE A 212 7.25 -0.25 -3.93
CA ILE A 212 6.44 -1.44 -3.67
C ILE A 212 7.17 -2.69 -4.17
N THR A 213 7.22 -3.74 -3.35
CA THR A 213 7.87 -5.01 -3.69
C THR A 213 6.91 -6.17 -3.49
N TYR A 214 6.65 -6.93 -4.55
CA TYR A 214 5.86 -8.15 -4.52
C TYR A 214 6.78 -9.35 -4.23
N GLY A 215 6.30 -10.39 -3.57
CA GLY A 215 7.11 -11.58 -3.31
C GLY A 215 6.34 -12.68 -2.62
N THR A 216 7.04 -13.73 -2.22
CA THR A 216 6.47 -14.79 -1.38
C THR A 216 7.01 -14.69 0.04
N ASN A 217 6.31 -15.32 0.97
CA ASN A 217 6.77 -15.40 2.36
C ASN A 217 8.17 -16.02 2.48
N ASN A 218 8.48 -17.01 1.64
CA ASN A 218 9.78 -17.66 1.58
C ASN A 218 10.86 -16.69 1.12
N GLU A 219 10.62 -15.95 0.03
CA GLU A 219 11.63 -15.01 -0.48
C GLU A 219 11.95 -13.90 0.52
N PHE A 220 10.92 -13.25 1.09
CA PHE A 220 11.12 -12.25 2.13
C PHE A 220 11.79 -12.83 3.39
N GLY A 221 11.38 -14.02 3.83
CA GLY A 221 11.92 -14.67 5.02
C GLY A 221 13.38 -15.10 4.86
N PHE A 222 13.75 -15.71 3.73
CA PHE A 222 15.13 -16.12 3.47
C PHE A 222 16.06 -14.93 3.24
N ASP A 223 15.58 -13.85 2.63
CA ASP A 223 16.34 -12.60 2.54
C ASP A 223 16.62 -12.01 3.91
N TYR A 224 15.60 -11.95 4.79
CA TYR A 224 15.79 -11.52 6.17
C TYR A 224 16.83 -12.38 6.92
N LEU A 225 16.75 -13.71 6.78
CA LEU A 225 17.73 -14.61 7.39
C LEU A 225 19.14 -14.40 6.82
N ARG A 226 19.28 -14.28 5.49
CA ARG A 226 20.59 -14.01 4.87
C ARG A 226 21.19 -12.71 5.37
N ASP A 227 20.39 -11.64 5.43
CA ASP A 227 20.80 -10.32 5.89
C ASP A 227 21.29 -10.33 7.36
N ASN A 228 20.78 -11.24 8.19
CA ASN A 228 21.17 -11.35 9.61
C ASN A 228 22.28 -12.39 9.89
N TYR A 229 22.49 -13.38 9.00
CA TYR A 229 23.40 -14.50 9.27
C TYR A 229 24.65 -14.55 8.37
N ASN A 230 24.59 -14.02 7.14
CA ASN A 230 25.60 -14.27 6.12
C ASN A 230 26.13 -12.99 5.45
N THR A 231 26.09 -11.90 6.21
CA THR A 231 26.41 -10.54 5.74
C THR A 231 27.71 -10.09 6.42
N TYR A 232 28.76 -9.85 5.65
CA TYR A 232 30.05 -9.41 6.20
C TYR A 232 30.19 -7.88 6.20
N SER A 233 29.42 -7.19 5.36
CA SER A 233 29.33 -5.73 5.37
C SER A 233 27.90 -5.22 5.11
N PRO A 234 27.59 -3.95 5.46
CA PRO A 234 26.31 -3.34 5.13
C PRO A 234 25.97 -3.36 3.62
N GLU A 235 26.97 -3.46 2.75
CA GLU A 235 26.78 -3.51 1.30
C GLU A 235 26.31 -4.88 0.78
N ASP A 236 26.23 -5.90 1.62
CA ASP A 236 25.69 -7.21 1.28
C ASP A 236 24.19 -7.32 1.59
N LEU A 237 23.64 -6.42 2.42
CA LEU A 237 22.21 -6.39 2.76
C LEU A 237 21.34 -6.17 1.52
N VAL A 238 20.25 -6.93 1.41
CA VAL A 238 19.28 -6.75 0.31
C VAL A 238 18.02 -6.04 0.78
N GLN A 239 17.55 -6.30 2.00
CA GLN A 239 16.37 -5.66 2.56
C GLN A 239 16.67 -4.26 3.08
N ARG A 240 15.59 -3.48 3.22
CA ARG A 240 15.56 -2.23 3.98
C ARG A 240 14.77 -2.44 5.27
N GLU A 241 14.63 -1.38 6.05
CA GLU A 241 13.79 -1.39 7.25
C GLU A 241 12.38 -1.94 6.96
N LEU A 242 11.93 -2.88 7.79
CA LEU A 242 10.61 -3.49 7.66
C LEU A 242 9.54 -2.50 8.11
N TYR A 243 8.67 -2.09 7.18
CA TYR A 243 7.68 -1.05 7.44
C TYR A 243 6.23 -1.56 7.33
N TYR A 244 5.79 -1.92 6.13
CA TYR A 244 4.41 -2.32 5.87
C TYR A 244 4.34 -3.54 4.94
N ALA A 245 3.46 -4.49 5.26
CA ALA A 245 3.23 -5.66 4.44
C ALA A 245 1.73 -6.01 4.41
N ILE A 246 1.25 -6.37 3.22
CA ILE A 246 -0.05 -7.02 3.03
C ILE A 246 0.24 -8.48 2.66
N VAL A 247 -0.40 -9.40 3.37
CA VAL A 247 -0.35 -10.82 3.05
C VAL A 247 -1.64 -11.17 2.33
N ASP A 248 -1.54 -11.65 1.09
CA ASP A 248 -2.67 -12.21 0.36
C ASP A 248 -2.90 -13.66 0.78
N GLU A 249 -4.17 -14.08 0.81
CA GLU A 249 -4.63 -15.40 1.27
C GLU A 249 -4.20 -15.76 2.71
N VAL A 250 -4.64 -14.95 3.69
CA VAL A 250 -4.49 -15.17 5.15
C VAL A 250 -5.57 -16.08 5.71
#